data_AF-A0A1A9VFI2-F1
#
_entry.id   AF-A0A1A9VFI2-F1
#
_cell.length_a   1.000
_cell.length_b   1.000
_cell.length_c   1.000
_cell.angle_alpha   90.00
_cell.angle_beta   90.00
_cell.angle_gamma   90.00
#
_symmetry.space_group_name_H-M   'P 1'
#
loop_
_entity.id
_entity.type
_entity.pdbx_description
1 polymer ?
#
loop_
_entity_poly.entity_id
_entity_poly.type
_entity_poly.pdbx_seq_one_letter_code
_entity_poly.pdbx_strand_id
1 'polypeptide(L)'
;MNPFCLQFGGWFQNHSSIYLFVFAILNFIWSSGSAALLDSIFPTIMLEFYKFIPFEKGYRFSVEDPDGNAKRDEMVVILYPGTPKQELMVMGTYSVTDIKTNLETITMYTADKNGYKARYVIKRKFKTRKLSTDCLKSGCG
;
A
#
# COMPACT_ATOMS: atom_id res chain seq x y z
N MET A 1 52.08 -50.14 22.23
CA MET A 1 50.66 -49.72 22.26
C MET A 1 50.35 -49.02 20.96
N ASN A 2 49.32 -49.51 20.26
CA ASN A 2 49.09 -49.32 18.82
C ASN A 2 48.74 -47.86 18.42
N PRO A 3 49.15 -47.39 17.24
CA PRO A 3 48.83 -46.04 16.74
C PRO A 3 47.36 -45.88 16.26
N PHE A 4 46.51 -46.89 16.45
CA PHE A 4 45.15 -46.94 15.90
C PHE A 4 44.13 -46.03 16.61
N CYS A 5 44.49 -45.43 17.75
CA CYS A 5 43.52 -44.72 18.61
C CYS A 5 43.41 -43.21 18.36
N LEU A 6 44.33 -42.61 17.58
CA LEU A 6 44.33 -41.15 17.32
C LEU A 6 43.60 -40.74 16.03
N GLN A 7 43.11 -41.69 15.23
CA GLN A 7 42.47 -41.39 13.95
C GLN A 7 40.93 -41.32 14.02
N PHE A 8 40.31 -41.84 15.09
CA PHE A 8 38.85 -41.88 15.25
C PHE A 8 38.24 -40.59 15.82
N GLY A 9 38.98 -39.80 16.59
CA GLY A 9 38.47 -38.58 17.23
C GLY A 9 38.32 -37.37 16.28
N GLY A 10 39.15 -37.28 15.24
CA GLY A 10 39.11 -36.17 14.27
C GLY A 10 37.98 -36.26 13.24
N TRP A 11 37.48 -37.47 12.97
CA TRP A 11 36.36 -37.69 12.03
C TRP A 11 35.02 -37.29 12.66
N PHE A 12 34.73 -37.72 13.89
CA PHE A 12 33.43 -37.45 14.54
C PHE A 12 33.19 -35.97 14.90
N GLN A 13 34.24 -35.19 15.16
CA GLN A 13 34.11 -33.79 15.54
C GLN A 13 33.84 -32.86 14.33
N ASN A 14 34.36 -33.20 13.15
CA ASN A 14 34.13 -32.47 11.91
C ASN A 14 32.72 -32.70 11.32
N HIS A 15 32.19 -33.92 11.47
CA HIS A 15 30.86 -34.25 10.94
C HIS A 15 29.76 -33.45 11.64
N SER A 16 29.80 -33.30 12.97
CA SER A 16 28.80 -32.54 13.74
C SER A 16 28.80 -31.05 13.40
N SER A 17 29.97 -30.45 13.13
CA SER A 17 30.08 -29.04 12.76
C SER A 17 29.52 -28.77 11.36
N ILE A 18 29.75 -29.68 10.41
CA ILE A 18 29.18 -29.61 9.06
C ILE A 18 27.65 -29.69 9.08
N TYR A 19 27.05 -30.57 9.89
CA TYR A 19 25.59 -30.65 9.99
C TYR A 19 24.98 -29.37 10.56
N LEU A 20 25.60 -28.77 11.58
CA LEU A 20 25.16 -27.50 12.14
C LEU A 20 25.29 -26.35 11.12
N PHE A 21 26.36 -26.35 10.33
CA PHE A 21 26.58 -25.35 9.27
C PHE A 21 25.56 -25.48 8.13
N VAL A 22 25.27 -26.70 7.69
CA VAL A 22 24.24 -26.98 6.67
C VAL A 22 22.85 -26.60 7.20
N PHE A 23 22.55 -26.90 8.46
CA PHE A 23 21.27 -26.51 9.06
C PHE A 23 21.14 -24.99 9.18
N ALA A 24 22.22 -24.27 9.53
CA ALA A 24 22.22 -22.82 9.56
C ALA A 24 21.99 -22.20 8.17
N ILE A 25 22.65 -22.72 7.14
CA ILE A 25 22.44 -22.28 5.74
C ILE A 25 21.00 -22.55 5.30
N LEU A 26 20.44 -23.72 5.62
CA LEU A 26 19.07 -24.08 5.24
C LEU A 26 18.03 -23.15 5.89
N ASN A 27 18.21 -22.81 7.17
CA ASN A 27 17.35 -21.84 7.86
C ASN A 27 17.49 -20.42 7.28
N PHE A 28 18.71 -20.02 6.90
CA PHE A 28 18.96 -18.72 6.27
C PHE A 28 18.29 -18.62 4.90
N ILE A 29 18.39 -19.67 4.07
CA ILE A 29 17.73 -19.73 2.75
C ILE A 29 16.20 -19.69 2.92
N TRP A 30 15.64 -20.46 3.86
CA TRP A 30 14.20 -20.46 4.13
C TRP A 30 13.68 -19.08 4.57
N SER A 31 14.41 -18.42 5.49
CA SER A 31 14.07 -17.05 5.93
C SER A 31 14.17 -16.03 4.79
N SER A 32 15.18 -16.15 3.91
CA SER A 32 15.34 -15.25 2.77
C SER A 32 14.29 -15.44 1.66
N GLY A 33 13.82 -16.67 1.46
CA GLY A 33 12.78 -17.00 0.49
C GLY A 33 11.43 -16.38 0.84
N SER A 34 11.07 -16.34 2.12
CA SER A 34 9.87 -15.65 2.60
C SER A 34 9.96 -14.13 2.47
N ALA A 35 11.14 -13.54 2.68
CA ALA A 35 11.35 -12.10 2.54
C ALA A 35 11.23 -11.63 1.08
N ALA A 36 11.82 -12.35 0.13
CA ALA A 36 11.76 -12.00 -1.30
C ALA A 36 10.34 -12.05 -1.89
N LEU A 37 9.50 -12.95 -1.38
CA LEU A 37 8.09 -13.05 -1.80
C LEU A 37 7.28 -11.88 -1.20
N LEU A 38 7.45 -11.58 0.09
CA LEU A 38 6.81 -10.43 0.73
C LEU A 38 7.19 -9.11 0.05
N ASP A 39 8.48 -8.92 -0.25
CA ASP A 39 9.00 -7.70 -0.87
C ASP A 39 8.44 -7.44 -2.28
N SER A 40 7.96 -8.47 -2.98
CA SER A 40 7.33 -8.29 -4.29
C SER A 40 5.82 -8.09 -4.21
N ILE A 41 5.12 -8.77 -3.29
CA ILE A 41 3.64 -8.71 -3.19
C ILE A 41 3.17 -7.43 -2.48
N PHE A 42 3.80 -7.07 -1.36
CA PHE A 42 3.34 -5.95 -0.54
C PHE A 42 3.39 -4.58 -1.24
N PRO A 43 4.47 -4.20 -1.95
CA PRO A 43 4.47 -2.92 -2.65
C PRO A 43 3.48 -2.90 -3.82
N THR A 44 3.26 -4.02 -4.51
CA THR A 44 2.31 -4.09 -5.63
C THR A 44 0.87 -3.87 -5.19
N ILE A 45 0.42 -4.54 -4.12
CA ILE A 45 -0.94 -4.34 -3.58
C ILE A 45 -1.11 -2.93 -3.01
N MET A 46 -0.10 -2.40 -2.33
CA MET A 46 -0.14 -1.02 -1.86
C MET A 46 -0.23 -0.03 -3.02
N LEU A 47 0.51 -0.19 -4.11
CA LEU A 47 0.50 0.77 -5.22
C LEU A 47 -0.79 0.76 -6.05
N GLU A 48 -1.51 -0.35 -6.10
CA GLU A 48 -2.75 -0.46 -6.89
C GLU A 48 -3.87 0.41 -6.30
N PHE A 49 -4.08 0.31 -4.99
CA PHE A 49 -5.16 0.98 -4.27
C PHE A 49 -4.70 2.20 -3.47
N TYR A 50 -3.41 2.33 -3.17
CA TYR A 50 -2.81 3.45 -2.44
C TYR A 50 -1.78 4.16 -3.31
N LYS A 51 -2.06 5.43 -3.64
CA LYS A 51 -1.15 6.29 -4.40
C LYS A 51 -0.66 7.40 -3.49
N PHE A 52 0.60 7.30 -3.10
CA PHE A 52 1.30 8.34 -2.35
C PHE A 52 2.29 9.06 -3.28
N ILE A 53 2.09 10.36 -3.49
CA ILE A 53 2.88 11.19 -4.39
C ILE A 53 3.44 12.37 -3.57
N PRO A 54 4.71 12.31 -3.13
CA PRO A 54 5.35 13.43 -2.46
C PRO A 54 5.68 14.55 -3.45
N PHE A 55 5.60 15.79 -3.00
CA PHE A 55 6.04 16.97 -3.75
C PHE A 55 6.69 17.99 -2.81
N GLU A 56 7.37 19.01 -3.35
CA GLU A 56 8.25 19.90 -2.59
C GLU A 56 7.59 20.55 -1.34
N LYS A 57 6.27 20.80 -1.39
CA LYS A 57 5.51 21.49 -0.34
C LYS A 57 4.50 20.60 0.36
N GLY A 58 4.61 19.27 0.25
CA GLY A 58 3.70 18.34 0.91
C GLY A 58 3.57 17.00 0.20
N TYR A 59 2.40 16.38 0.32
CA TYR A 59 2.13 15.11 -0.33
C TYR A 59 0.69 14.99 -0.75
N ARG A 60 0.45 14.20 -1.79
CA ARG A 60 -0.86 13.78 -2.22
C ARG A 60 -1.03 12.31 -1.90
N PHE A 61 -2.16 11.96 -1.32
CA PHE A 61 -2.49 10.62 -0.91
C PHE A 61 -3.87 10.27 -1.46
N SER A 62 -3.96 9.18 -2.21
CA SER A 62 -5.20 8.70 -2.81
C SER A 62 -5.40 7.25 -2.46
N VAL A 63 -6.58 6.89 -1.99
CA VAL A 63 -7.00 5.54 -1.63
C VAL A 63 -8.28 5.22 -2.36
N GLU A 64 -8.28 4.10 -3.08
CA GLU A 64 -9.45 3.55 -3.74
C GLU A 64 -9.75 2.19 -3.13
N ASP A 65 -10.98 1.98 -2.64
CA ASP A 65 -11.36 0.66 -2.17
C ASP A 65 -11.35 -0.34 -3.34
N PRO A 66 -10.98 -1.61 -3.10
CA PRO A 66 -10.96 -2.63 -4.16
C PRO A 66 -12.34 -2.86 -4.78
N ASP A 67 -13.41 -2.63 -4.02
CA ASP A 67 -14.79 -2.74 -4.50
C ASP A 67 -15.27 -1.47 -5.23
N GLY A 68 -14.47 -0.40 -5.25
CA GLY A 68 -14.82 0.90 -5.83
C GLY A 68 -15.92 1.66 -5.09
N ASN A 69 -16.37 1.15 -3.94
CA ASN A 69 -17.48 1.73 -3.16
C ASN A 69 -17.07 3.01 -2.43
N ALA A 70 -15.85 3.06 -1.90
CA ALA A 70 -15.31 4.28 -1.35
C ALA A 70 -14.01 4.69 -2.02
N LYS A 71 -13.78 6.00 -2.04
CA LYS A 71 -12.55 6.61 -2.50
C LYS A 71 -12.23 7.82 -1.62
N ARG A 72 -10.95 7.98 -1.30
CA ARG A 72 -10.42 9.07 -0.50
C ARG A 72 -9.24 9.69 -1.24
N ASP A 73 -9.34 10.96 -1.58
CA ASP A 73 -8.22 11.74 -2.11
C ASP A 73 -7.89 12.85 -1.12
N GLU A 74 -6.64 12.93 -0.71
CA GLU A 74 -6.10 13.92 0.22
C GLU A 74 -4.88 14.61 -0.36
N MET A 75 -4.75 15.88 -0.06
CA MET A 75 -3.60 16.69 -0.36
C MET A 75 -3.21 17.47 0.88
N VAL A 76 -1.99 17.22 1.34
CA VAL A 76 -1.38 17.95 2.43
C VAL A 76 -0.45 19.00 1.85
N VAL A 77 -0.64 20.24 2.28
CA VAL A 77 0.13 21.39 1.83
C VAL A 77 0.72 22.10 3.04
N ILE A 78 2.02 22.32 3.00
CA ILE A 78 2.74 23.17 3.93
C ILE A 78 2.66 24.60 3.42
N LEU A 79 1.92 25.44 4.15
CA LEU A 79 1.80 26.86 3.91
C LEU A 79 2.99 27.59 4.55
N TYR A 80 3.55 28.55 3.81
CA TYR A 80 4.65 29.42 4.26
C TYR A 80 5.89 28.67 4.83
N PRO A 81 6.52 27.77 4.05
CA PRO A 81 7.72 27.08 4.50
C PRO A 81 8.83 28.09 4.83
N GLY A 82 9.52 27.88 5.96
CA GLY A 82 10.65 28.73 6.37
C GLY A 82 10.27 30.03 7.07
N THR A 83 8.99 30.21 7.44
CA THR A 83 8.52 31.37 8.23
C THR A 83 7.97 30.92 9.58
N PRO A 84 7.91 31.78 10.61
CA PRO A 84 7.29 31.45 11.90
C PRO A 84 5.77 31.23 11.80
N LYS A 85 5.16 31.51 10.64
CA LYS A 85 3.73 31.29 10.35
C LYS A 85 3.49 30.01 9.55
N GLN A 86 4.45 29.09 9.52
CA GLN A 86 4.30 27.83 8.82
C GLN A 86 3.08 27.06 9.35
N GLU A 87 2.21 26.64 8.44
CA GLU A 87 0.97 25.95 8.77
C GLU A 87 0.80 24.71 7.89
N LEU A 88 0.32 23.62 8.48
CA LEU A 88 -0.03 22.41 7.76
C LEU A 88 -1.53 22.45 7.44
N MET A 89 -1.87 22.39 6.17
CA MET A 89 -3.26 22.32 5.73
C MET A 89 -3.50 21.02 4.98
N VAL A 90 -4.49 20.26 5.42
CA VAL A 90 -4.96 19.04 4.74
C VAL A 90 -6.27 19.37 4.05
N MET A 91 -6.34 19.10 2.76
CA MET A 91 -7.56 19.20 1.97
C MET A 91 -7.88 17.81 1.44
N GLY A 92 -9.11 17.34 1.62
CA GLY A 92 -9.48 16.02 1.16
C GLY A 92 -10.91 15.93 0.67
N THR A 93 -11.14 14.90 -0.13
CA THR A 93 -12.44 14.48 -0.63
C THR A 93 -12.63 13.01 -0.27
N TYR A 94 -13.73 12.70 0.39
CA TYR A 94 -14.14 11.34 0.69
C TYR A 94 -15.46 11.05 -0.01
N SER A 95 -15.46 10.10 -0.94
CA SER A 95 -16.65 9.65 -1.68
C SER A 95 -17.03 8.25 -1.25
N VAL A 96 -18.31 8.06 -0.92
CA VAL A 96 -18.90 6.75 -0.60
C VAL A 96 -20.13 6.54 -1.46
N THR A 97 -20.20 5.37 -2.08
CA THR A 97 -21.32 4.94 -2.91
C THR A 97 -22.08 3.83 -2.17
N ASP A 98 -23.36 4.05 -1.93
CA ASP A 98 -24.25 3.02 -1.41
C ASP A 98 -24.84 2.21 -2.57
N ILE A 99 -24.52 0.91 -2.60
CA ILE A 99 -24.94 -0.04 -3.64
C ILE A 99 -26.47 -0.17 -3.69
N LYS A 100 -27.14 -0.11 -2.54
CA LYS A 100 -28.59 -0.36 -2.46
C LYS A 100 -29.39 0.80 -3.04
N THR A 101 -28.99 2.02 -2.69
CA THR A 101 -29.71 3.24 -3.08
C THR A 101 -29.14 3.89 -4.35
N ASN A 102 -27.97 3.41 -4.82
CA ASN A 102 -27.17 4.05 -5.87
C ASN A 102 -26.95 5.53 -5.59
N LEU A 103 -26.69 5.87 -4.33
CA LEU A 103 -26.39 7.23 -3.91
C LEU A 103 -24.90 7.36 -3.63
N GLU A 104 -24.27 8.30 -4.31
CA GLU A 104 -22.90 8.70 -4.07
C GLU A 104 -22.90 9.95 -3.19
N THR A 105 -22.24 9.86 -2.05
CA THR A 105 -22.02 10.96 -1.12
C THR A 105 -20.56 11.36 -1.16
N ILE A 106 -20.29 12.58 -1.62
CA ILE A 106 -18.95 13.16 -1.70
C ILE A 106 -18.83 14.24 -0.62
N THR A 107 -17.92 14.05 0.32
CA THR A 107 -17.63 14.98 1.41
C THR A 107 -16.27 15.63 1.18
N MET A 108 -16.26 16.94 1.01
CA MET A 108 -15.04 17.74 0.96
C MET A 108 -14.73 18.28 2.34
N TYR A 109 -13.49 18.14 2.80
CA TYR A 109 -13.06 18.64 4.11
C TYR A 109 -11.73 19.35 4.04
N THR A 110 -11.53 20.23 5.01
CA THR A 110 -10.26 20.90 5.29
C THR A 110 -9.90 20.65 6.75
N ALA A 111 -8.65 20.29 7.01
CA ALA A 111 -8.07 20.31 8.34
C ALA A 111 -6.97 21.36 8.37
N ASP A 112 -7.13 22.36 9.24
CA ASP A 112 -6.17 23.44 9.49
C ASP A 112 -5.85 23.51 10.99
N LYS A 113 -5.15 24.57 11.44
CA LYS A 113 -4.88 24.77 12.87
C LYS A 113 -6.15 24.88 13.74
N ASN A 114 -7.29 25.20 13.13
CA ASN A 114 -8.58 25.35 13.81
C ASN A 114 -9.40 24.03 13.82
N GLY A 115 -8.80 22.92 13.38
CA GLY A 115 -9.39 21.59 13.40
C GLY A 115 -10.04 21.18 12.08
N TYR A 116 -10.84 20.12 12.15
CA TYR A 116 -11.47 19.48 10.99
C TYR A 116 -12.80 20.14 10.66
N LYS A 117 -12.97 20.62 9.43
CA LYS A 117 -14.19 21.25 8.95
C LYS A 117 -14.64 20.63 7.64
N ALA A 118 -15.86 20.11 7.61
CA ALA A 118 -16.51 19.72 6.36
C ALA A 118 -16.94 20.99 5.60
N ARG A 119 -16.52 21.09 4.33
CA ARG A 119 -16.83 22.23 3.45
C ARG A 119 -18.15 22.00 2.74
N TYR A 120 -18.29 20.85 2.09
CA TYR A 120 -19.43 20.51 1.24
C TYR A 120 -19.73 19.03 1.31
N VAL A 121 -21.02 18.69 1.30
CA VAL A 121 -21.50 17.32 1.14
C VAL A 121 -22.41 17.29 -0.07
N ILE A 122 -21.94 16.65 -1.13
CA ILE A 122 -22.70 16.49 -2.37
C ILE A 122 -23.29 15.08 -2.35
N LYS A 123 -24.61 14.99 -2.46
CA LYS A 123 -25.31 13.71 -2.66
C LYS A 123 -25.87 13.69 -4.07
N ARG A 124 -25.46 12.70 -4.86
CA ARG A 124 -25.98 12.51 -6.21
C ARG A 124 -26.31 11.05 -6.46
N LYS A 125 -27.22 10.81 -7.40
CA LYS A 125 -27.52 9.45 -7.83
C LYS A 125 -26.38 8.97 -8.72
N PHE A 126 -25.68 7.93 -8.29
CA PHE A 126 -24.65 7.27 -9.07
C PHE A 126 -25.34 6.61 -10.28
N LYS A 127 -25.12 7.18 -11.46
CA LYS A 127 -25.63 6.64 -12.71
C LYS A 127 -24.47 6.04 -13.47
N THR A 128 -24.28 4.73 -13.35
CA THR A 128 -23.45 3.99 -14.29
C THR A 128 -24.08 4.21 -15.67
N ARG A 129 -23.42 4.99 -16.53
CA ARG A 129 -23.82 5.06 -17.94
C ARG A 129 -23.54 3.69 -18.52
N LYS A 130 -24.54 2.80 -18.48
CA LYS A 130 -24.48 1.57 -19.27
C LYS A 130 -24.35 2.02 -20.72
N LEU A 131 -23.20 1.76 -21.32
CA LEU A 131 -22.98 1.99 -22.73
C LEU A 131 -24.05 1.15 -23.45
N SER A 132 -24.98 1.79 -24.15
CA SER A 132 -26.00 1.05 -24.88
C SER A 132 -25.32 0.24 -25.99
N THR A 133 -25.75 -1.01 -26.16
CA THR A 133 -25.27 -1.91 -27.22
C THR A 133 -25.38 -1.31 -28.62
N ASP A 134 -26.32 -0.38 -28.81
CA ASP A 134 -26.50 0.36 -30.07
C ASP A 134 -25.30 1.25 -30.41
N CYS A 135 -24.58 1.78 -29.42
CA CYS A 135 -23.36 2.57 -29.64
C CYS A 135 -22.14 1.70 -30.00
N LEU A 136 -22.15 0.41 -29.65
CA LEU A 136 -21.09 -0.53 -30.02
C LEU A 136 -21.28 -1.05 -31.46
N LYS A 137 -22.52 -1.10 -31.94
CA LYS A 137 -22.85 -1.59 -33.30
C LYS A 137 -22.52 -0.59 -34.41
N SER A 138 -22.40 0.69 -34.10
CA SER A 138 -22.09 1.75 -35.08
C SER A 138 -20.59 1.92 -35.40
N GLY A 139 -19.70 1.14 -34.77
CA GLY A 139 -18.25 1.20 -34.97
C GLY A 139 -17.68 0.19 -35.97
N CYS A 140 -18.50 -0.72 -36.50
CA CYS A 140 -18.15 -1.61 -37.60
C CYS A 140 -18.95 -1.21 -38.83
N GLY A 141 -18.44 -0.22 -39.56
CA GLY A 141 -18.91 0.20 -40.88
C GLY A 141 -17.72 0.33 -41.80
#